data_AF-A0A644VZ82-F1
#
_entry.id   AF-A0A644VZ82-F1
#
_cell.length_a   1.000
_cell.length_b   1.000
_cell.length_c   1.000
_cell.angle_alpha   90.00
_cell.angle_beta   90.00
_cell.angle_gamma   90.00
#
_symmetry.space_group_name_H-M   'P 1'
#
loop_
_entity.id
_entity.type
_entity.pdbx_description
1 polymer ?
#
loop_
_entity_poly.entity_id
_entity_poly.type
_entity_poly.pdbx_seq_one_letter_code
_entity_poly.pdbx_strand_id
1 'polypeptide(L)'
;MLELRNQCAIQNRLQACMEKDGLDAMILTAPEAIFYATGFASQFLYQSNLIGLTVAVVPKTGKVTLICSEFENQTAVSSCKDIEIMAYPMWIYIEDYAKDDGEDKPAQPDLNRTFRWAAEIIKSQYGNPKVGIESEKISHSKWDYLQTEFPGGQLVDCSATLVESRMIKTPWEISVLRRGAEISEVAMYKTAHEITPGMTEADVMRLFKMNCQMQSPDVMDILQAHTIAADFAPAIVPRHHRLRLGDIVRLDGGPIYCGYGADLARTFVLGNTTEKRREEIYSILWKGNNCAKEMLGPGVRMCDVFNAVQATIKKDISGFKRGHH
;
A
#
# COMPACT_ATOMS: atom_id res chain seq x y z
N MET A 1 5.06 -16.79 4.53
CA MET A 1 5.92 -15.58 4.58
C MET A 1 5.51 -14.58 5.68
N LEU A 2 4.21 -14.33 5.89
CA LEU A 2 3.72 -13.53 7.03
C LEU A 2 4.13 -14.13 8.39
N GLU A 3 4.34 -15.44 8.47
CA GLU A 3 4.81 -16.10 9.69
C GLU A 3 6.16 -15.57 10.22
N LEU A 4 7.01 -15.07 9.32
CA LEU A 4 8.32 -14.48 9.63
C LEU A 4 8.25 -12.98 9.93
N ARG A 5 7.05 -12.40 9.90
CA ARG A 5 6.82 -10.99 10.23
C ARG A 5 7.27 -10.74 11.67
N ASN A 6 8.17 -9.79 11.85
CA ASN A 6 8.59 -9.36 13.17
C ASN A 6 7.60 -8.33 13.74
N GLN A 7 6.47 -8.83 14.22
CA GLN A 7 5.39 -7.99 14.75
C GLN A 7 5.86 -7.13 15.93
N CYS A 8 6.63 -7.70 16.87
CA CYS A 8 7.16 -6.97 18.01
C CYS A 8 8.03 -5.78 17.58
N ALA A 9 8.93 -5.94 16.61
CA ALA A 9 9.76 -4.84 16.12
C ALA A 9 8.94 -3.71 15.48
N ILE A 10 7.83 -4.06 14.80
CA ILE A 10 6.92 -3.08 14.20
C ILE A 10 6.17 -2.30 15.28
N GLN A 11 5.62 -2.98 16.29
CA GLN A 11 4.93 -2.33 17.42
C GLN A 11 5.88 -1.38 18.16
N ASN A 12 7.08 -1.85 18.49
CA ASN A 12 8.08 -1.04 19.18
C ASN A 12 8.46 0.22 18.37
N ARG A 13 8.54 0.10 17.04
CA ARG A 13 8.85 1.25 16.17
C ARG A 13 7.70 2.25 16.13
N LEU A 14 6.46 1.78 15.98
CA LEU A 14 5.28 2.64 16.04
C LEU A 14 5.25 3.41 17.37
N GLN A 15 5.45 2.70 18.47
CA GLN A 15 5.45 3.25 19.83
C GLN A 15 6.59 4.25 20.07
N ALA A 16 7.78 3.98 19.56
CA ALA A 16 8.90 4.92 19.65
C ALA A 16 8.65 6.22 18.86
N CYS A 17 8.05 6.13 17.67
CA CYS A 17 7.66 7.33 16.91
C CYS A 17 6.53 8.09 17.62
N MET A 18 5.53 7.39 18.17
CA MET A 18 4.48 8.00 18.98
C MET A 18 5.03 8.72 20.21
N GLU A 19 5.98 8.12 20.92
CA GLU A 19 6.62 8.73 22.09
C GLU A 19 7.31 10.04 21.73
N LYS A 20 8.06 10.05 20.62
CA LYS A 20 8.71 11.25 20.07
C LYS A 20 7.70 12.37 19.77
N ASP A 21 6.54 12.04 19.24
CA ASP A 21 5.48 13.00 18.87
C ASP A 21 4.49 13.30 20.03
N GLY A 22 4.72 12.70 21.19
CA GLY A 22 3.93 12.85 22.40
C GLY A 22 2.51 12.28 22.29
N LEU A 23 2.30 11.23 21.48
CA LEU A 23 1.02 10.53 21.35
C LEU A 23 0.87 9.44 22.41
N ASP A 24 -0.31 9.33 23.00
CA ASP A 24 -0.67 8.27 23.95
C ASP A 24 -1.29 7.06 23.24
N ALA A 25 -1.96 7.29 22.11
CA ALA A 25 -2.53 6.24 21.27
C ALA A 25 -2.67 6.70 19.82
N MET A 26 -2.80 5.75 18.89
CA MET A 26 -3.29 5.99 17.54
C MET A 26 -4.49 5.11 17.23
N ILE A 27 -5.45 5.65 16.49
CA ILE A 27 -6.53 4.91 15.84
C ILE A 27 -6.23 4.87 14.36
N LEU A 28 -5.91 3.69 13.84
CA LEU A 28 -5.56 3.49 12.43
C LEU A 28 -6.77 2.98 11.66
N THR A 29 -6.98 3.55 10.48
CA THR A 29 -8.18 3.37 9.67
C THR A 29 -7.89 3.03 8.22
N ALA A 30 -6.73 3.45 7.69
CA ALA A 30 -6.33 3.11 6.34
C ALA A 30 -5.93 1.62 6.27
N PRO A 31 -6.24 0.92 5.16
CA PRO A 31 -5.93 -0.50 5.01
C PRO A 31 -4.45 -0.81 5.22
N GLU A 32 -3.55 0.00 4.67
CA GLU A 32 -2.10 -0.21 4.77
C GLU A 32 -1.57 0.11 6.18
N ALA A 33 -2.18 1.05 6.88
CA ALA A 33 -1.80 1.40 8.25
C ALA A 33 -2.23 0.30 9.23
N ILE A 34 -3.45 -0.24 9.07
CA ILE A 34 -3.93 -1.39 9.84
C ILE A 34 -3.06 -2.60 9.54
N PHE A 35 -2.78 -2.91 8.26
CA PHE A 35 -1.90 -4.01 7.90
C PHE A 35 -0.49 -3.81 8.47
N TYR A 36 0.05 -2.60 8.44
CA TYR A 36 1.35 -2.32 9.05
C TYR A 36 1.31 -2.51 10.56
N ALA A 37 0.27 -2.08 11.27
CA ALA A 37 0.23 -2.23 12.72
C ALA A 37 -0.11 -3.64 13.20
N THR A 38 -0.79 -4.46 12.40
CA THR A 38 -1.39 -5.73 12.87
C THR A 38 -0.99 -6.97 12.08
N GLY A 39 -0.58 -6.80 10.82
CA GLY A 39 -0.46 -7.89 9.85
C GLY A 39 -1.79 -8.32 9.22
N PHE A 40 -2.90 -7.70 9.61
CA PHE A 40 -4.22 -8.02 9.09
C PHE A 40 -4.56 -7.21 7.82
N ALA A 41 -4.95 -7.89 6.76
CA ALA A 41 -5.49 -7.27 5.56
C ALA A 41 -7.01 -7.45 5.53
N SER A 42 -7.75 -6.42 5.93
CA SER A 42 -9.23 -6.47 5.95
C SER A 42 -9.80 -6.61 4.54
N GLN A 43 -10.69 -7.58 4.37
CA GLN A 43 -11.41 -7.82 3.13
C GLN A 43 -12.25 -6.59 2.74
N PHE A 44 -12.99 -6.02 3.70
CA PHE A 44 -13.86 -4.87 3.42
C PHE A 44 -13.08 -3.60 3.09
N LEU A 45 -11.94 -3.36 3.77
CA LEU A 45 -11.12 -2.19 3.49
C LEU A 45 -10.42 -2.30 2.13
N TYR A 46 -9.78 -3.43 1.84
CA TYR A 46 -9.03 -3.58 0.59
C TYR A 46 -9.93 -3.67 -0.65
N GLN A 47 -11.14 -4.23 -0.53
CA GLN A 47 -12.04 -4.39 -1.69
C GLN A 47 -13.07 -3.27 -1.85
N SER A 48 -13.56 -2.68 -0.76
CA SER A 48 -14.69 -1.75 -0.79
C SER A 48 -14.38 -0.41 -0.14
N ASN A 49 -13.17 -0.22 0.40
CA ASN A 49 -12.75 1.01 1.07
C ASN A 49 -13.72 1.46 2.18
N LEU A 50 -14.33 0.50 2.88
CA LEU A 50 -15.33 0.75 3.93
C LEU A 50 -14.67 1.12 5.26
N ILE A 51 -14.14 2.35 5.32
CA ILE A 51 -13.46 2.91 6.49
C ILE A 51 -14.38 2.86 7.72
N GLY A 52 -13.85 2.34 8.82
CA GLY A 52 -14.56 2.24 10.09
C GLY A 52 -15.23 0.90 10.38
N LEU A 53 -15.19 -0.08 9.47
CA LEU A 53 -15.57 -1.47 9.82
C LEU A 53 -14.44 -2.27 10.46
N THR A 54 -13.20 -1.88 10.19
CA THR A 54 -12.01 -2.39 10.87
C THR A 54 -11.15 -1.22 11.28
N VAL A 55 -10.66 -1.22 12.51
CA VAL A 55 -9.70 -0.23 13.02
C VAL A 55 -8.62 -0.93 13.85
N ALA A 56 -7.44 -0.34 13.94
CA ALA A 56 -6.41 -0.79 14.87
C ALA A 56 -6.11 0.30 15.91
N VAL A 57 -6.03 -0.07 17.17
CA VAL A 57 -5.60 0.79 18.27
C VAL A 57 -4.15 0.47 18.60
N VAL A 58 -3.27 1.43 18.39
CA VAL A 58 -1.86 1.33 18.81
C VAL A 58 -1.70 2.13 20.10
N PRO A 59 -1.53 1.48 21.28
CA PRO A 59 -1.25 2.19 22.51
C PRO A 59 0.23 2.62 22.55
N LYS A 60 0.56 3.62 23.37
CA LYS A 60 1.95 4.07 23.60
C LYS A 60 2.86 2.94 24.11
N THR A 61 2.29 1.99 24.85
CA THR A 61 3.01 0.81 25.34
C THR A 61 2.10 -0.41 25.31
N GLY A 62 2.64 -1.57 24.93
CA GLY A 62 1.91 -2.85 24.95
C GLY A 62 1.51 -3.33 23.57
N LYS A 63 0.53 -4.22 23.50
CA LYS A 63 0.07 -4.81 22.25
C LYS A 63 -0.88 -3.89 21.49
N VAL A 64 -0.81 -3.94 20.18
CA VAL A 64 -1.83 -3.35 19.30
C VAL A 64 -3.12 -4.15 19.45
N THR A 65 -4.27 -3.48 19.39
CA THR A 65 -5.59 -4.13 19.34
C THR A 65 -6.19 -3.94 17.96
N LEU A 66 -6.56 -5.03 17.30
CA LEU A 66 -7.39 -5.02 16.10
C LEU A 66 -8.86 -5.14 16.50
N ILE A 67 -9.70 -4.23 16.01
CA ILE A 67 -11.15 -4.31 16.13
C ILE A 67 -11.71 -4.57 14.74
N CYS A 68 -12.30 -5.74 14.53
CA CYS A 68 -12.83 -6.14 13.23
C CYS A 68 -14.21 -6.76 13.33
N SER A 69 -14.84 -6.99 12.19
CA SER A 69 -16.09 -7.72 12.13
C SER A 69 -15.92 -9.20 12.51
N GLU A 70 -16.97 -9.83 13.03
CA GLU A 70 -16.99 -11.29 13.23
C GLU A 70 -16.79 -12.07 11.91
N PHE A 71 -17.19 -11.47 10.78
CA PHE A 71 -17.00 -12.02 9.43
C PHE A 71 -15.51 -12.17 9.08
N GLU A 72 -14.66 -11.31 9.64
CA GLU A 72 -13.23 -11.29 9.41
C GLU A 72 -12.42 -11.94 10.54
N ASN A 73 -13.07 -12.31 11.65
CA ASN A 73 -12.40 -12.70 12.88
C ASN A 73 -11.53 -13.96 12.72
N GLN A 74 -12.04 -15.01 12.06
CA GLN A 74 -11.25 -16.23 11.86
C GLN A 74 -9.98 -15.96 11.04
N THR A 75 -10.08 -15.12 10.01
CA THR A 75 -8.93 -14.68 9.21
C THR A 75 -7.98 -13.83 10.04
N ALA A 76 -8.49 -12.93 10.88
CA ALA A 76 -7.68 -12.12 11.78
C ALA A 76 -6.87 -12.98 12.76
N VAL A 77 -7.53 -13.92 13.45
CA VAL A 77 -6.91 -14.84 14.42
C VAL A 77 -5.83 -15.71 13.78
N SER A 78 -6.06 -16.20 12.55
CA SER A 78 -5.10 -17.05 11.85
C SER A 78 -3.93 -16.28 11.23
N SER A 79 -4.12 -15.02 10.86
CA SER A 79 -3.12 -14.22 10.14
C SER A 79 -2.23 -13.38 11.07
N CYS A 80 -2.75 -12.98 12.22
CA CYS A 80 -2.06 -12.07 13.13
C CYS A 80 -1.33 -12.83 14.24
N LYS A 81 -0.27 -12.21 14.77
CA LYS A 81 0.50 -12.72 15.91
C LYS A 81 0.73 -11.59 16.88
N ASP A 82 0.83 -11.87 18.18
CA ASP A 82 1.26 -10.91 19.22
C ASP A 82 0.48 -9.58 19.27
N ILE A 83 -0.80 -9.61 18.88
CA ILE A 83 -1.76 -8.51 19.02
C ILE A 83 -2.99 -9.00 19.80
N GLU A 84 -3.81 -8.07 20.27
CA GLU A 84 -5.16 -8.36 20.76
C GLU A 84 -6.17 -8.25 19.61
N ILE A 85 -7.19 -9.11 19.59
CA ILE A 85 -8.24 -9.10 18.55
C ILE A 85 -9.59 -9.05 19.23
N MET A 86 -10.40 -8.06 18.85
CA MET A 86 -11.77 -7.90 19.29
C MET A 86 -12.69 -7.95 18.07
N ALA A 87 -13.70 -8.82 18.12
CA ALA A 87 -14.67 -8.96 17.06
C ALA A 87 -16.05 -8.50 17.51
N TYR A 88 -16.82 -7.92 16.59
CA TYR A 88 -18.21 -7.53 16.85
C TYR A 88 -19.17 -8.16 15.83
N PRO A 89 -20.43 -8.45 16.23
CA PRO A 89 -21.43 -9.01 15.33
C PRO A 89 -21.81 -8.01 14.24
N MET A 90 -21.96 -8.48 13.00
CA MET A 90 -22.37 -7.65 11.86
C MET A 90 -23.72 -8.07 11.29
N TRP A 91 -24.36 -7.16 10.57
CA TRP A 91 -25.67 -7.38 9.93
C TRP A 91 -25.65 -8.43 8.80
N ILE A 92 -24.47 -8.90 8.40
CA ILE A 92 -24.28 -9.91 7.36
C ILE A 92 -24.53 -11.30 7.97
N TYR A 93 -25.27 -12.13 7.24
CA TYR A 93 -25.51 -13.51 7.63
C TYR A 93 -24.21 -14.33 7.56
N ILE A 94 -23.93 -15.02 8.66
CA ILE A 94 -22.91 -16.06 8.78
C ILE A 94 -23.65 -17.28 9.33
N GLU A 95 -23.30 -18.47 8.87
CA GLU A 95 -23.89 -19.72 9.36
C GLU A 95 -23.53 -19.94 10.85
N ASP A 96 -24.32 -19.35 11.74
CA ASP A 96 -24.14 -19.39 13.20
C ASP A 96 -24.91 -20.56 13.84
N TYR A 97 -24.99 -21.72 13.17
CA TYR A 97 -25.74 -22.89 13.66
C TYR A 97 -25.23 -23.47 15.00
N ALA A 98 -24.15 -22.94 15.57
CA ALA A 98 -23.48 -23.48 16.75
C ALA A 98 -22.93 -22.42 17.75
N LYS A 99 -23.34 -21.15 17.66
CA LYS A 99 -22.95 -20.12 18.64
C LYS A 99 -24.13 -19.81 19.57
N ASP A 100 -24.02 -20.24 20.82
CA ASP A 100 -25.04 -20.07 21.88
C ASP A 100 -24.80 -18.76 22.69
N ASP A 101 -23.92 -17.89 22.19
CA ASP A 101 -23.23 -16.83 22.94
C ASP A 101 -23.24 -15.44 22.27
N GLY A 102 -24.00 -15.24 21.17
CA GLY A 102 -24.00 -14.00 20.41
C GLY A 102 -24.92 -12.89 20.94
N GLU A 103 -24.39 -11.65 21.02
CA GLU A 103 -25.20 -10.41 20.95
C GLU A 103 -26.14 -10.48 19.73
N ASP A 104 -27.37 -9.96 19.87
CA ASP A 104 -28.30 -9.85 18.74
C ASP A 104 -27.67 -9.06 17.58
N LYS A 105 -27.75 -9.62 16.37
CA LYS A 105 -27.25 -8.94 15.17
C LYS A 105 -28.05 -7.66 14.92
N PRO A 106 -27.39 -6.51 14.72
CA PRO A 106 -28.09 -5.27 14.51
C PRO A 106 -28.78 -5.27 13.13
N ALA A 107 -29.97 -4.68 13.05
CA ALA A 107 -30.71 -4.55 11.80
C ALA A 107 -30.04 -3.62 10.76
N GLN A 108 -29.12 -2.75 11.22
CA GLN A 108 -28.35 -1.81 10.41
C GLN A 108 -26.91 -1.70 10.95
N PRO A 109 -25.92 -1.38 10.12
CA PRO A 109 -24.55 -1.16 10.59
C PRO A 109 -24.46 0.02 11.58
N ASP A 110 -23.93 -0.22 12.78
CA ASP A 110 -23.42 0.86 13.62
C ASP A 110 -22.04 1.27 13.09
N LEU A 111 -22.05 2.30 12.24
CA LEU A 111 -20.83 2.79 11.58
C LEU A 111 -19.83 3.41 12.57
N ASN A 112 -20.20 3.70 13.81
CA ASN A 112 -19.31 4.27 14.83
C ASN A 112 -18.84 3.23 15.87
N ARG A 113 -19.29 1.97 15.78
CA ARG A 113 -19.02 0.94 16.78
C ARG A 113 -17.52 0.74 17.04
N THR A 114 -16.74 0.56 15.98
CA THR A 114 -15.28 0.36 16.07
C THR A 114 -14.57 1.55 16.70
N PHE A 115 -14.99 2.78 16.35
CA PHE A 115 -14.47 4.02 16.92
C PHE A 115 -14.84 4.18 18.40
N ARG A 116 -16.06 3.78 18.79
CA ARG A 116 -16.50 3.77 20.18
C ARG A 116 -15.63 2.82 21.02
N TRP A 117 -15.46 1.58 20.56
CA TRP A 117 -14.60 0.61 21.24
C TRP A 117 -13.14 1.05 21.28
N ALA A 118 -12.63 1.64 20.19
CA ALA A 118 -11.29 2.23 20.19
C ALA A 118 -11.15 3.33 21.26
N ALA A 119 -12.15 4.21 21.38
CA ALA A 119 -12.17 5.25 22.40
C ALA A 119 -12.24 4.68 23.83
N GLU A 120 -13.06 3.65 24.06
CA GLU A 120 -13.17 2.96 25.35
C GLU A 120 -11.83 2.31 25.76
N ILE A 121 -11.16 1.60 24.85
CA ILE A 121 -9.83 1.01 25.09
C ILE A 121 -8.84 2.10 25.50
N ILE A 122 -8.76 3.19 24.75
CA ILE A 122 -7.81 4.28 25.01
C ILE A 122 -8.12 4.95 26.36
N LYS A 123 -9.38 5.29 26.63
CA LYS A 123 -9.80 5.94 27.89
C LYS A 123 -9.62 5.05 29.12
N SER A 124 -9.70 3.72 28.95
CA SER A 124 -9.43 2.78 30.04
C SER A 124 -7.96 2.75 30.47
N GLN A 125 -7.05 3.13 29.57
CA GLN A 125 -5.60 3.13 29.82
C GLN A 125 -5.06 4.51 30.16
N TYR A 126 -5.70 5.58 29.67
CA TYR A 126 -5.20 6.94 29.73
C TYR A 126 -6.32 7.91 30.12
N GLY A 127 -6.07 8.77 31.12
CA GLY A 127 -7.09 9.71 31.63
C GLY A 127 -7.37 10.92 30.73
N ASN A 128 -6.35 11.45 30.05
CA ASN A 128 -6.46 12.65 29.19
C ASN A 128 -5.58 12.50 27.94
N PRO A 129 -5.85 11.48 27.09
CA PRO A 129 -4.93 11.03 26.06
C PRO A 129 -4.81 12.02 24.90
N LYS A 130 -3.62 12.16 24.33
CA LYS A 130 -3.42 12.71 22.98
C LYS A 130 -3.47 11.57 21.97
N VAL A 131 -4.49 11.58 21.10
CA VAL A 131 -4.82 10.49 20.18
C VAL A 131 -4.57 10.90 18.74
N GLY A 132 -3.73 10.11 18.06
CA GLY A 132 -3.47 10.25 16.65
C GLY A 132 -4.51 9.53 15.78
N ILE A 133 -4.94 10.16 14.70
CA ILE A 133 -5.73 9.52 13.64
C ILE A 133 -5.27 10.01 12.27
N GLU A 134 -5.47 9.22 11.22
CA GLU A 134 -5.14 9.61 9.84
C GLU A 134 -6.20 10.58 9.31
N SER A 135 -6.07 11.89 9.56
CA SER A 135 -7.17 12.85 9.35
C SER A 135 -7.58 12.97 7.89
N GLU A 136 -6.67 12.72 6.95
CA GLU A 136 -6.95 12.72 5.51
C GLU A 136 -7.64 11.44 5.01
N LYS A 137 -7.71 10.40 5.85
CA LYS A 137 -8.22 9.07 5.48
C LYS A 137 -9.60 8.78 6.05
N ILE A 138 -10.12 9.59 6.95
CA ILE A 138 -11.45 9.38 7.56
C ILE A 138 -12.47 10.37 7.02
N SER A 139 -13.75 10.01 7.08
CA SER A 139 -14.81 10.98 6.75
C SER A 139 -14.94 12.04 7.84
N HIS A 140 -15.39 13.22 7.44
CA HIS A 140 -15.65 14.33 8.36
C HIS A 140 -16.60 13.92 9.51
N SER A 141 -17.62 13.10 9.24
CA SER A 141 -18.52 12.58 10.27
C SER A 141 -17.86 11.69 11.32
N LYS A 142 -16.80 10.94 10.96
CA LYS A 142 -16.03 10.14 11.94
C LYS A 142 -15.08 11.01 12.75
N TRP A 143 -14.48 12.01 12.09
CA TRP A 143 -13.67 13.01 12.76
C TRP A 143 -14.48 13.73 13.84
N ASP A 144 -15.67 14.23 13.50
CA ASP A 144 -16.55 14.94 14.45
C ASP A 144 -16.96 14.04 15.62
N TYR A 145 -17.31 12.78 15.34
CA TYR A 145 -17.61 11.79 16.39
C TYR A 145 -16.41 11.60 17.34
N LEU A 146 -15.21 11.40 16.82
CA LEU A 146 -14.03 11.22 17.66
C LEU A 146 -13.63 12.50 18.40
N GLN A 147 -13.96 13.69 17.89
CA GLN A 147 -13.77 14.93 18.63
C GLN A 147 -14.67 15.02 19.86
N THR A 148 -15.87 14.43 19.84
CA THR A 148 -16.71 14.35 21.05
C THR A 148 -16.17 13.34 22.05
N GLU A 149 -15.53 12.26 21.56
CA GLU A 149 -14.86 11.28 22.41
C GLU A 149 -13.56 11.82 23.03
N PHE A 150 -12.82 12.65 22.31
CA PHE A 150 -11.52 13.22 22.71
C PHE A 150 -11.53 14.76 22.63
N PRO A 151 -12.21 15.44 23.57
CA PRO A 151 -12.39 16.89 23.54
C PRO A 151 -11.09 17.65 23.85
N GLY A 152 -11.08 18.96 23.61
CA GLY A 152 -9.98 19.85 24.05
C GLY A 152 -8.71 19.77 23.20
N GLY A 153 -8.81 19.39 21.93
CA GLY A 153 -7.66 19.31 21.01
C GLY A 153 -6.80 18.05 21.19
N GLN A 154 -7.36 17.02 21.82
CA GLN A 154 -6.70 15.75 22.05
C GLN A 154 -6.60 14.87 20.80
N LEU A 155 -7.52 15.04 19.85
CA LEU A 155 -7.49 14.36 18.56
C LEU A 155 -6.61 15.14 17.58
N VAL A 156 -5.57 14.50 17.05
CA VAL A 156 -4.59 15.10 16.13
C VAL A 156 -4.32 14.19 14.94
N ASP A 157 -3.79 14.75 13.85
CA ASP A 157 -3.29 13.92 12.74
C ASP A 157 -2.03 13.14 13.16
N CYS A 158 -1.93 11.86 12.77
CA CYS A 158 -0.74 11.03 12.97
C CYS A 158 -0.06 10.57 11.67
N SER A 159 -0.42 11.16 10.53
CA SER A 159 0.10 10.75 9.22
C SER A 159 1.63 10.88 9.16
N ALA A 160 2.20 11.96 9.73
CA ALA A 160 3.64 12.14 9.83
C ALA A 160 4.33 11.08 10.69
N THR A 161 3.76 10.76 11.86
CA THR A 161 4.24 9.70 12.76
C THR A 161 4.27 8.34 12.05
N LEU A 162 3.21 8.02 11.29
CA LEU A 162 3.13 6.78 10.51
C LEU A 162 4.17 6.73 9.40
N VAL A 163 4.37 7.83 8.67
CA VAL A 163 5.40 7.92 7.62
C VAL A 163 6.79 7.67 8.22
N GLU A 164 7.12 8.31 9.35
CA GLU A 164 8.39 8.10 10.04
C GLU A 164 8.55 6.64 10.48
N SER A 165 7.51 6.07 11.08
CA SER A 165 7.52 4.67 11.54
C SER A 165 7.73 3.66 10.41
N ARG A 166 7.44 4.00 9.16
CA ARG A 166 7.59 3.12 7.98
C ARG A 166 8.83 3.44 7.14
N MET A 167 9.61 4.43 7.53
CA MET A 167 10.73 4.92 6.73
C MET A 167 11.86 3.88 6.65
N ILE A 168 12.24 3.30 7.79
CA ILE A 168 13.30 2.30 7.91
C ILE A 168 12.70 0.89 8.03
N LYS A 169 13.00 0.04 7.07
CA LYS A 169 12.42 -1.30 6.93
C LYS A 169 13.17 -2.29 7.83
N THR A 170 12.44 -3.22 8.45
CA THR A 170 13.04 -4.40 9.11
C THR A 170 13.66 -5.35 8.08
N PRO A 171 14.54 -6.30 8.51
CA PRO A 171 15.04 -7.34 7.62
C PRO A 171 13.96 -8.17 6.91
N TRP A 172 12.84 -8.43 7.59
CA TRP A 172 11.69 -9.12 6.99
C TRP A 172 11.02 -8.27 5.91
N GLU A 173 10.76 -6.99 6.17
CA GLU A 173 10.18 -6.09 5.15
C GLU A 173 11.06 -6.01 3.90
N ILE A 174 12.38 -5.96 4.09
CA ILE A 174 13.34 -5.96 2.98
C ILE A 174 13.28 -7.28 2.20
N SER A 175 13.14 -8.44 2.85
CA SER A 175 13.04 -9.71 2.15
C SER A 175 11.74 -9.83 1.34
N VAL A 176 10.62 -9.33 1.87
CA VAL A 176 9.34 -9.23 1.15
C VAL A 176 9.48 -8.31 -0.07
N LEU A 177 10.08 -7.12 0.09
CA LEU A 177 10.31 -6.18 -1.02
C LEU A 177 11.20 -6.76 -2.12
N ARG A 178 12.27 -7.48 -1.74
CA ARG A 178 13.14 -8.18 -2.71
C ARG A 178 12.35 -9.23 -3.48
N ARG A 179 11.55 -10.03 -2.79
CA ARG A 179 10.71 -11.04 -3.45
C ARG A 179 9.67 -10.41 -4.38
N GLY A 180 9.03 -9.31 -3.96
CA GLY A 180 8.13 -8.55 -4.82
C GLY A 180 8.82 -8.04 -6.09
N ALA A 181 10.04 -7.52 -5.99
CA ALA A 181 10.82 -7.08 -7.14
C ALA A 181 11.18 -8.23 -8.09
N GLU A 182 11.59 -9.39 -7.57
CA GLU A 182 11.85 -10.60 -8.39
C GLU A 182 10.59 -11.04 -9.16
N ILE A 183 9.43 -11.03 -8.50
CA ILE A 183 8.14 -11.35 -9.14
C ILE A 183 7.87 -10.36 -10.28
N SER A 184 8.05 -9.05 -10.05
CA SER A 184 7.89 -8.03 -11.10
C SER A 184 8.82 -8.29 -12.29
N GLU A 185 10.10 -8.59 -12.04
CA GLU A 185 11.07 -8.83 -13.12
C GLU A 185 10.69 -10.03 -13.98
N VAL A 186 10.33 -11.15 -13.35
CA VAL A 186 9.88 -12.34 -14.08
C VAL A 186 8.58 -12.07 -14.84
N ALA A 187 7.62 -11.38 -14.23
CA ALA A 187 6.36 -11.07 -14.86
C ALA A 187 6.53 -10.13 -16.06
N MET A 188 7.32 -9.07 -15.93
CA MET A 188 7.64 -8.17 -17.05
C MET A 188 8.36 -8.89 -18.18
N TYR A 189 9.33 -9.75 -17.85
CA TYR A 189 10.04 -10.55 -18.84
C TYR A 189 9.09 -11.46 -19.62
N LYS A 190 8.26 -12.23 -18.92
CA LYS A 190 7.28 -13.14 -19.56
C LYS A 190 6.28 -12.39 -20.42
N THR A 191 5.67 -11.33 -19.88
CA THR A 191 4.73 -10.50 -20.64
C THR A 191 5.38 -9.93 -21.90
N ALA A 192 6.62 -9.43 -21.82
CA ALA A 192 7.32 -8.91 -23.00
C ALA A 192 7.55 -9.96 -24.09
N HIS A 193 7.71 -11.24 -23.73
CA HIS A 193 7.92 -12.35 -24.68
C HIS A 193 6.61 -12.94 -25.21
N GLU A 194 5.51 -12.82 -24.46
CA GLU A 194 4.20 -13.37 -24.81
C GLU A 194 3.37 -12.43 -25.70
N ILE A 195 3.63 -11.13 -25.66
CA ILE A 195 2.88 -10.18 -26.48
C ILE A 195 3.22 -10.31 -27.96
N THR A 196 2.19 -10.23 -28.81
CA THR A 196 2.31 -10.33 -30.27
C THR A 196 1.47 -9.27 -30.98
N PRO A 197 1.79 -8.91 -32.25
CA PRO A 197 0.98 -7.98 -33.01
C PRO A 197 -0.49 -8.41 -33.07
N GLY A 198 -1.41 -7.44 -32.93
CA GLY A 198 -2.85 -7.66 -32.94
C GLY A 198 -3.50 -7.82 -31.56
N MET A 199 -2.73 -8.16 -30.53
CA MET A 199 -3.19 -8.12 -29.13
C MET A 199 -3.62 -6.71 -28.74
N THR A 200 -4.56 -6.59 -27.81
CA THR A 200 -5.02 -5.31 -27.27
C THR A 200 -4.26 -4.93 -25.99
N GLU A 201 -4.35 -3.67 -25.58
CA GLU A 201 -3.83 -3.23 -24.28
C GLU A 201 -4.40 -4.06 -23.11
N ALA A 202 -5.67 -4.44 -23.20
CA ALA A 202 -6.35 -5.30 -22.22
C ALA A 202 -5.69 -6.68 -22.13
N ASP A 203 -5.24 -7.23 -23.26
CA ASP A 203 -4.54 -8.52 -23.29
C ASP A 203 -3.18 -8.41 -22.61
N VAL A 204 -2.45 -7.32 -22.84
CA VAL A 204 -1.17 -7.05 -22.15
C VAL A 204 -1.36 -6.95 -20.64
N MET A 205 -2.35 -6.18 -20.19
CA MET A 205 -2.69 -6.05 -18.76
C MET A 205 -3.07 -7.40 -18.14
N ARG A 206 -3.86 -8.21 -18.85
CA ARG A 206 -4.24 -9.55 -18.37
C ARG A 206 -3.03 -10.47 -18.25
N LEU A 207 -2.15 -10.49 -19.26
CA LEU A 207 -0.92 -11.29 -19.24
C LEU A 207 -0.02 -10.88 -18.07
N PHE A 208 0.19 -9.58 -17.85
CA PHE A 208 0.99 -9.10 -16.74
C PHE A 208 0.45 -9.53 -15.37
N LYS A 209 -0.86 -9.38 -15.15
CA LYS A 209 -1.53 -9.83 -13.91
C LYS A 209 -1.37 -11.33 -13.69
N MET A 210 -1.66 -12.13 -14.72
CA MET A 210 -1.51 -13.59 -14.67
C MET A 210 -0.06 -13.97 -14.36
N ASN A 211 0.91 -13.35 -15.03
CA ASN A 211 2.32 -13.67 -14.85
C ASN A 211 2.81 -13.30 -13.44
N CYS A 212 2.31 -12.22 -12.82
CA CYS A 212 2.57 -11.89 -11.41
C CYS A 212 1.98 -12.96 -10.47
N GLN A 213 0.69 -13.27 -10.59
CA GLN A 213 -0.02 -14.20 -9.70
C GLN A 213 0.56 -15.62 -9.77
N MET A 214 0.99 -16.06 -10.95
CA MET A 214 1.62 -17.37 -11.14
C MET A 214 2.99 -17.50 -10.46
N GLN A 215 3.61 -16.41 -9.97
CA GLN A 215 4.90 -16.50 -9.26
C GLN A 215 4.74 -16.82 -7.76
N SER A 216 3.59 -16.53 -7.15
CA SER A 216 3.36 -16.81 -5.74
C SER A 216 1.88 -16.66 -5.36
N PRO A 217 1.35 -17.54 -4.49
CA PRO A 217 0.01 -17.39 -3.94
C PRO A 217 -0.13 -16.19 -2.97
N ASP A 218 0.98 -15.62 -2.47
CA ASP A 218 0.92 -14.47 -1.54
C ASP A 218 0.88 -13.10 -2.26
N VAL A 219 0.70 -13.09 -3.58
CA VAL A 219 0.40 -11.87 -4.35
C VAL A 219 -1.06 -11.49 -4.09
N MET A 220 -1.26 -10.37 -3.39
CA MET A 220 -2.57 -9.90 -2.96
C MET A 220 -3.28 -9.08 -4.04
N ASP A 221 -2.52 -8.28 -4.78
CA ASP A 221 -3.02 -7.42 -5.86
C ASP A 221 -1.88 -7.04 -6.82
N ILE A 222 -2.21 -6.36 -7.92
CA ILE A 222 -1.26 -5.89 -8.94
C ILE A 222 -1.54 -4.43 -9.27
N LEU A 223 -0.58 -3.56 -8.95
CA LEU A 223 -0.58 -2.17 -9.39
C LEU A 223 0.00 -2.09 -10.80
N GLN A 224 -0.64 -1.31 -11.67
CA GLN A 224 -0.16 -1.14 -13.05
C GLN A 224 -0.54 0.21 -13.62
N ALA A 225 0.42 0.83 -14.32
CA ALA A 225 0.28 2.09 -15.05
C ALA A 225 0.91 1.97 -16.45
N HIS A 226 0.60 0.87 -17.13
CA HIS A 226 1.17 0.54 -18.44
C HIS A 226 0.76 1.57 -19.50
N THR A 227 1.66 1.84 -20.45
CA THR A 227 1.40 2.74 -21.59
C THR A 227 1.89 2.07 -22.88
N ILE A 228 1.10 2.17 -23.94
CA ILE A 228 1.33 1.44 -25.19
C ILE A 228 1.25 2.41 -26.37
N ALA A 229 2.13 2.21 -27.35
CA ALA A 229 2.27 3.00 -28.56
C ALA A 229 2.57 4.48 -28.28
N ALA A 230 1.91 5.40 -28.99
CA ALA A 230 2.12 6.85 -28.84
C ALA A 230 1.35 7.46 -27.65
N ASP A 231 0.45 6.70 -27.01
CA ASP A 231 -0.32 7.19 -25.87
C ASP A 231 0.40 6.87 -24.55
N PHE A 232 0.89 7.92 -23.91
CA PHE A 232 1.65 7.85 -22.66
C PHE A 232 0.78 8.05 -21.41
N ALA A 233 -0.55 8.08 -21.54
CA ALA A 233 -1.44 8.10 -20.39
C ALA A 233 -1.86 6.67 -20.02
N PRO A 234 -1.62 6.22 -18.77
CA PRO A 234 -2.14 4.94 -18.30
C PRO A 234 -3.67 4.99 -18.22
N ALA A 235 -4.33 3.89 -18.56
CA ALA A 235 -5.79 3.80 -18.56
C ALA A 235 -6.27 2.60 -17.73
N ILE A 236 -7.26 2.85 -16.85
CA ILE A 236 -7.94 1.77 -16.12
C ILE A 236 -8.89 1.01 -17.06
N VAL A 237 -9.62 1.73 -17.91
CA VAL A 237 -10.39 1.16 -19.02
C VAL A 237 -9.44 1.07 -20.22
N PRO A 238 -9.03 -0.12 -20.65
CA PRO A 238 -8.06 -0.27 -21.72
C PRO A 238 -8.57 0.37 -23.00
N ARG A 239 -7.69 0.99 -23.77
CA ARG A 239 -8.03 1.48 -25.09
C ARG A 239 -8.02 0.30 -26.05
N HIS A 240 -8.89 0.34 -27.04
CA HIS A 240 -8.95 -0.70 -28.08
C HIS A 240 -7.79 -0.61 -29.09
N HIS A 241 -6.65 -0.01 -28.71
CA HIS A 241 -5.45 -0.04 -29.53
C HIS A 241 -4.97 -1.47 -29.66
N ARG A 242 -4.68 -1.86 -30.90
CA ARG A 242 -4.09 -3.17 -31.21
C ARG A 242 -2.61 -2.97 -31.47
N LEU A 243 -1.79 -3.73 -30.76
CA LEU A 243 -0.34 -3.68 -30.85
C LEU A 243 0.14 -3.91 -32.28
N ARG A 244 1.10 -3.11 -32.71
CA ARG A 244 1.76 -3.17 -34.02
C ARG A 244 3.27 -3.23 -33.84
N LEU A 245 3.96 -3.79 -34.82
CA LEU A 245 5.42 -3.73 -34.85
C LEU A 245 5.87 -2.26 -34.80
N GLY A 246 6.85 -1.97 -33.96
CA GLY A 246 7.37 -0.61 -33.71
C GLY A 246 6.67 0.16 -32.61
N ASP A 247 5.57 -0.36 -32.04
CA ASP A 247 4.95 0.22 -30.85
C ASP A 247 5.91 0.15 -29.66
N ILE A 248 5.99 1.24 -28.90
CA ILE A 248 6.63 1.26 -27.59
C ILE A 248 5.66 0.65 -26.58
N VAL A 249 6.13 -0.29 -25.77
CA VAL A 249 5.40 -0.85 -24.64
C VAL A 249 6.15 -0.51 -23.37
N ARG A 250 5.51 0.21 -22.45
CA ARG A 250 6.00 0.41 -21.09
C ARG A 250 5.13 -0.39 -20.14
N LEU A 251 5.71 -1.43 -19.56
CA LEU A 251 5.18 -2.07 -18.36
C LEU A 251 5.68 -1.27 -17.16
N ASP A 252 4.76 -0.91 -16.28
CA ASP A 252 4.98 0.01 -15.15
C ASP A 252 4.07 -0.45 -14.01
N GLY A 253 4.63 -0.69 -12.83
CA GLY A 253 3.97 -1.28 -11.68
C GLY A 253 4.54 -2.65 -11.26
N GLY A 254 3.76 -3.40 -10.50
CA GLY A 254 4.17 -4.66 -9.89
C GLY A 254 3.15 -5.20 -8.88
N PRO A 255 3.44 -6.37 -8.28
CA PRO A 255 2.57 -6.99 -7.30
C PRO A 255 2.60 -6.25 -5.96
N ILE A 256 1.49 -6.30 -5.25
CA ILE A 256 1.44 -6.16 -3.80
C ILE A 256 1.66 -7.55 -3.22
N TYR A 257 2.87 -7.81 -2.74
CA TYR A 257 3.30 -9.10 -2.21
C TYR A 257 3.36 -9.05 -0.68
N CYS A 258 2.59 -9.90 0.01
CA CYS A 258 2.44 -9.86 1.48
C CYS A 258 2.21 -8.43 2.04
N GLY A 259 1.41 -7.61 1.35
CA GLY A 259 1.06 -6.25 1.73
C GLY A 259 2.12 -5.18 1.38
N TYR A 260 3.22 -5.54 0.73
CA TYR A 260 4.25 -4.59 0.26
C TYR A 260 4.22 -4.49 -1.27
N GLY A 261 4.08 -3.27 -1.78
CA GLY A 261 4.14 -3.01 -3.22
C GLY A 261 5.56 -3.05 -3.75
N ALA A 262 5.76 -3.74 -4.88
CA ALA A 262 6.91 -3.53 -5.74
C ALA A 262 6.51 -2.66 -6.94
N ASP A 263 7.38 -1.72 -7.31
CA ASP A 263 7.13 -0.80 -8.41
C ASP A 263 8.36 -0.72 -9.31
N LEU A 264 8.26 -1.30 -10.50
CA LEU A 264 9.31 -1.33 -11.50
C LEU A 264 8.73 -0.87 -12.83
N ALA A 265 9.59 -0.35 -13.71
CA ALA A 265 9.22 -0.07 -15.09
C ALA A 265 10.20 -0.72 -16.07
N ARG A 266 9.68 -1.21 -17.19
CA ARG A 266 10.45 -1.66 -18.36
C ARG A 266 9.79 -1.13 -19.62
N THR A 267 10.61 -0.50 -20.47
CA THR A 267 10.18 0.01 -21.77
C THR A 267 10.91 -0.75 -22.87
N PHE A 268 10.16 -1.25 -23.85
CA PHE A 268 10.68 -1.99 -24.98
C PHE A 268 9.85 -1.73 -26.24
N VAL A 269 10.30 -2.24 -27.38
CA VAL A 269 9.66 -2.07 -28.68
C VAL A 269 9.17 -3.42 -29.17
N LEU A 270 7.90 -3.51 -29.57
CA LEU A 270 7.40 -4.72 -30.19
C LEU A 270 8.05 -4.93 -31.57
N GLY A 271 8.76 -6.04 -31.76
CA GLY A 271 9.47 -6.32 -33.01
C GLY A 271 10.87 -5.69 -33.12
N ASN A 272 11.42 -5.16 -32.02
CA ASN A 272 12.81 -4.71 -31.89
C ASN A 272 13.27 -3.56 -32.81
N THR A 273 12.37 -2.95 -33.59
CA THR A 273 12.69 -1.84 -34.49
C THR A 273 11.70 -0.71 -34.28
N THR A 274 12.18 0.51 -34.04
CA THR A 274 11.33 1.70 -33.91
C THR A 274 12.01 2.91 -34.58
N GLU A 275 11.37 4.08 -34.52
CA GLU A 275 11.99 5.32 -35.01
C GLU A 275 13.28 5.63 -34.21
N LYS A 276 14.38 5.93 -34.91
CA LYS A 276 15.68 6.27 -34.30
C LYS A 276 15.58 7.32 -33.17
N ARG A 277 14.68 8.30 -33.33
CA ARG A 277 14.45 9.33 -32.31
C ARG A 277 14.00 8.76 -30.96
N ARG A 278 13.22 7.68 -30.95
CA ARG A 278 12.74 7.01 -29.73
C ARG A 278 13.88 6.29 -29.02
N GLU A 279 14.77 5.65 -29.78
CA GLU A 279 15.99 5.02 -29.25
C GLU A 279 16.94 6.06 -28.64
N GLU A 280 17.13 7.20 -29.31
CA GLU A 280 17.93 8.32 -28.79
C GLU A 280 17.37 8.84 -27.46
N ILE A 281 16.04 9.05 -27.38
CA ILE A 281 15.37 9.48 -26.15
C ILE A 281 15.59 8.44 -25.04
N TYR A 282 15.38 7.15 -25.32
CA TYR A 282 15.61 6.09 -24.35
C TYR A 282 17.06 6.09 -23.83
N SER A 283 18.04 6.22 -24.72
CA SER A 283 19.46 6.29 -24.36
C SER A 283 19.76 7.47 -23.41
N ILE A 284 19.17 8.64 -23.66
CA ILE A 284 19.33 9.81 -22.78
C ILE A 284 18.70 9.57 -21.41
N LEU A 285 17.47 9.03 -21.37
CA LEU A 285 16.80 8.71 -20.10
C LEU A 285 17.56 7.63 -19.30
N TRP A 286 18.16 6.66 -19.99
CA TRP A 286 19.00 5.63 -19.39
C TRP A 286 20.25 6.21 -18.72
N LYS A 287 20.92 7.20 -19.34
CA LYS A 287 22.01 7.95 -18.68
C LYS A 287 21.55 8.58 -17.37
N GLY A 288 20.36 9.20 -17.37
CA GLY A 288 19.75 9.74 -16.16
C GLY A 288 19.48 8.68 -15.09
N ASN A 289 18.97 7.51 -15.47
CA ASN A 289 18.76 6.39 -14.55
C ASN A 289 20.08 5.89 -13.93
N ASN A 290 21.13 5.72 -14.74
CA ASN A 290 22.44 5.30 -14.24
C ASN A 290 23.07 6.33 -13.32
N CYS A 291 22.96 7.62 -13.64
CA CYS A 291 23.39 8.71 -12.75
C CYS A 291 22.73 8.60 -11.37
N ALA A 292 21.41 8.34 -11.31
CA ALA A 292 20.73 8.13 -10.05
C ALA A 292 21.29 6.91 -9.29
N LYS A 293 21.44 5.77 -9.97
CA LYS A 293 21.94 4.52 -9.37
C LYS A 293 23.33 4.67 -8.78
N GLU A 294 24.24 5.37 -9.46
CA GLU A 294 25.61 5.58 -9.02
C GLU A 294 25.71 6.51 -7.80
N MET A 295 24.75 7.42 -7.63
CA MET A 295 24.72 8.37 -6.52
C MET A 295 24.04 7.82 -5.27
N LEU A 296 23.12 6.87 -5.39
CA LEU A 296 22.31 6.39 -4.26
C LEU A 296 23.20 5.70 -3.21
N GLY A 297 23.20 6.24 -1.99
CA GLY A 297 23.93 5.68 -0.86
C GLY A 297 23.63 6.39 0.46
N PRO A 298 24.05 5.81 1.61
CA PRO A 298 23.89 6.43 2.91
C PRO A 298 24.50 7.84 2.96
N GLY A 299 23.77 8.80 3.54
CA GLY A 299 24.20 10.20 3.65
C GLY A 299 23.94 11.07 2.40
N VAL A 300 23.56 10.48 1.27
CA VAL A 300 23.22 11.24 0.05
C VAL A 300 21.76 11.72 0.14
N ARG A 301 21.55 13.02 -0.05
CA ARG A 301 20.19 13.61 -0.03
C ARG A 301 19.49 13.31 -1.35
N MET A 302 18.22 12.93 -1.28
CA MET A 302 17.42 12.63 -2.48
C MET A 302 17.30 13.82 -3.44
N CYS A 303 17.31 15.06 -2.93
CA CYS A 303 17.27 16.26 -3.77
C CYS A 303 18.56 16.43 -4.62
N ASP A 304 19.72 16.02 -4.11
CA ASP A 304 20.97 16.08 -4.88
C ASP A 304 20.93 15.07 -6.04
N VAL A 305 20.43 13.86 -5.78
CA VAL A 305 20.19 12.84 -6.82
C VAL A 305 19.22 13.37 -7.88
N PHE A 306 18.08 13.93 -7.46
CA PHE A 306 17.09 14.51 -8.37
C PHE A 306 17.71 15.60 -9.26
N ASN A 307 18.43 16.55 -8.68
CA ASN A 307 19.06 17.64 -9.40
C ASN A 307 20.12 17.15 -10.39
N ALA A 308 20.92 16.15 -10.01
CA ALA A 308 21.93 15.55 -10.89
C ALA A 308 21.30 14.81 -12.08
N VAL A 309 20.22 14.07 -11.86
CA VAL A 309 19.45 13.41 -12.94
C VAL A 309 18.87 14.44 -13.89
N GLN A 310 18.26 15.49 -13.36
CA GLN A 310 17.69 16.59 -14.16
C GLN A 310 18.77 17.27 -15.01
N ALA A 311 19.93 17.58 -14.41
CA ALA A 311 21.05 18.19 -15.12
C ALA A 311 21.60 17.25 -16.22
N THR A 312 21.69 15.95 -15.94
CA THR A 312 22.17 14.94 -16.90
C THR A 312 21.28 14.85 -18.12
N ILE A 313 19.96 14.79 -17.94
CA ILE A 313 19.00 14.68 -19.05
C ILE A 313 18.90 16.00 -19.83
N LYS A 314 18.90 17.15 -19.14
CA LYS A 314 18.76 18.48 -19.77
C LYS A 314 19.90 18.88 -20.71
N LYS A 315 21.06 18.23 -20.62
CA LYS A 315 22.16 18.41 -21.58
C LYS A 315 21.72 18.06 -23.00
N ASP A 316 20.95 16.97 -23.15
CA ASP A 316 20.51 16.45 -24.43
C ASP A 316 19.04 16.82 -24.75
N ILE A 317 18.23 17.13 -23.72
CA ILE A 317 16.80 17.50 -23.84
C ILE A 317 16.53 18.78 -23.04
N SER A 318 16.81 19.94 -23.63
CA SER A 318 16.70 21.25 -22.95
C SER A 318 15.31 21.54 -22.35
N GLY A 319 14.24 21.05 -22.98
CA GLY A 319 12.86 21.19 -22.53
C GLY A 319 12.40 20.17 -21.48
N PHE A 320 13.28 19.29 -20.98
CA PHE A 320 12.89 18.23 -20.04
C PHE A 320 12.37 18.82 -18.73
N LYS A 321 11.14 18.43 -18.37
CA LYS A 321 10.46 18.79 -17.12
C LYS A 321 10.02 17.51 -16.42
N ARG A 322 10.25 17.45 -15.11
CA ARG A 322 9.82 16.35 -14.25
C ARG A 322 9.24 16.94 -12.97
N GLY A 323 8.09 16.43 -12.52
CA GLY A 323 7.49 16.75 -11.23
C GLY A 323 8.22 16.05 -10.06
N HIS A 324 7.64 16.14 -8.86
CA HIS A 324 8.23 15.65 -7.59
C HIS A 324 9.50 16.42 -7.19
N HIS A 325 9.30 17.67 -6.77
CA HIS A 325 10.34 18.51 -6.15
C HIS A 325 10.50 18.19 -4.67
#